data_AF-A0A376AJL0-F1
#
_entry.id   AF-A0A376AJL0-F1
#
_cell.length_a   1.000
_cell.length_b   1.000
_cell.length_c   1.000
_cell.angle_alpha   90.00
_cell.angle_beta   90.00
_cell.angle_gamma   90.00
#
_symmetry.space_group_name_H-M   'P 1'
#
loop_
_entity.id
_entity.type
_entity.pdbx_description
1 polymer ?
#
loop_
_entity_poly.entity_id
_entity_poly.type
_entity_poly.pdbx_seq_one_letter_code
_entity_poly.pdbx_strand_id
1 'polypeptide(L)'
;MCYVLSVPTAKEPASVNHGDIFFVVSQRPGQNISYEPQAMMGYALKEGSKVNVTIDAKNFVMFVKDSSAWVENAAEEPALVAAMKGGTNMTVKATSARGTGTNYTYSLSGISAALKQIENCK
;
A
#
# COMPACT_ATOMS: atom_id res chain seq x y z
N MET A 1 5.23 -9.08 15.82
CA MET A 1 5.15 -8.38 14.51
C MET A 1 3.72 -7.91 14.35
N CYS A 2 3.52 -6.60 14.18
CA CYS A 2 2.18 -6.00 14.17
C CYS A 2 2.03 -5.12 12.93
N TYR A 3 0.82 -5.08 12.39
CA TYR A 3 0.52 -4.39 11.15
C TYR A 3 -0.90 -3.85 11.16
N VAL A 4 -1.12 -2.82 10.35
CA VAL A 4 -2.46 -2.41 9.94
C VAL A 4 -2.68 -2.83 8.50
N LEU A 5 -3.90 -3.26 8.19
CA LEU A 5 -4.27 -3.75 6.86
C LEU A 5 -5.57 -3.07 6.42
N SER A 6 -5.65 -2.73 5.15
CA SER A 6 -6.87 -2.25 4.50
C SER A 6 -7.13 -3.02 3.21
N VAL A 7 -8.41 -3.17 2.89
CA VAL A 7 -8.89 -3.67 1.60
C VAL A 7 -9.44 -2.51 0.77
N PRO A 8 -9.33 -2.55 -0.56
CA PRO A 8 -9.82 -1.46 -1.38
C PRO A 8 -11.35 -1.40 -1.36
N THR A 9 -11.87 -0.18 -1.28
CA THR A 9 -13.29 0.16 -1.43
C THR A 9 -13.77 0.03 -2.89
N ALA A 10 -12.86 0.12 -3.86
CA ALA A 10 -13.14 -0.10 -5.28
C ALA A 10 -11.98 -0.81 -5.98
N LYS A 11 -12.29 -1.71 -6.91
CA LYS A 11 -11.35 -2.48 -7.73
C LYS A 11 -11.70 -2.30 -9.20
N GLU A 12 -10.74 -1.87 -10.02
CA GLU A 12 -10.94 -1.64 -11.45
C GLU A 12 -9.85 -2.31 -12.29
N PRO A 13 -10.19 -2.85 -13.48
CA PRO A 13 -11.53 -2.88 -14.08
C PRO A 13 -12.44 -3.95 -13.45
N ALA A 14 -13.74 -3.66 -13.30
CA ALA A 14 -14.68 -4.59 -12.67
C ALA A 14 -14.86 -5.94 -13.43
N SER A 15 -14.40 -6.02 -14.68
CA SER A 15 -14.52 -7.19 -15.54
C SER A 15 -13.51 -8.30 -15.26
N VAL A 16 -12.56 -8.11 -14.34
CA VAL A 16 -11.52 -9.10 -14.04
C VAL A 16 -11.60 -9.61 -12.60
N ASN A 17 -11.10 -10.83 -12.40
CA ASN A 17 -10.88 -11.34 -11.05
C ASN A 17 -9.58 -10.76 -10.49
N HIS A 18 -9.70 -9.95 -9.44
CA HIS A 18 -8.58 -9.31 -8.74
C HIS A 18 -7.97 -10.20 -7.66
N GLY A 19 -8.69 -11.21 -7.17
CA GLY A 19 -8.34 -11.90 -5.93
C GLY A 19 -8.35 -10.97 -4.71
N ASP A 20 -7.57 -11.35 -3.71
CA ASP A 20 -7.40 -10.59 -2.48
C ASP A 20 -6.36 -9.49 -2.67
N ILE A 21 -6.76 -8.26 -2.34
CA ILE A 21 -5.95 -7.07 -2.53
C ILE A 21 -5.86 -6.36 -1.19
N PHE A 22 -4.63 -6.14 -0.73
CA PHE A 22 -4.37 -5.50 0.55
C PHE A 22 -3.35 -4.39 0.41
N PHE A 23 -3.54 -3.35 1.23
CA PHE A 23 -2.47 -2.43 1.56
C PHE A 23 -2.15 -2.58 3.04
N VAL A 24 -0.89 -2.89 3.33
CA VAL A 24 -0.42 -3.22 4.67
C VAL A 24 0.62 -2.19 5.09
N VAL A 25 0.56 -1.74 6.33
CA VAL A 25 1.63 -0.96 6.95
C VAL A 25 2.12 -1.73 8.16
N SER A 26 3.30 -2.33 8.03
CA SER A 26 3.92 -3.16 9.06
C SER A 26 4.82 -2.31 9.96
N GLN A 27 4.85 -2.60 11.25
CA GLN A 27 5.78 -1.97 12.19
C GLN A 27 7.09 -2.75 12.25
N ARG A 28 8.20 -2.06 12.04
CA ARG A 28 9.54 -2.60 12.29
C ARG A 28 9.94 -2.30 13.76
N PRO A 29 10.21 -3.32 14.59
CA PRO A 29 10.61 -3.11 15.99
C PRO A 29 12.05 -2.54 16.07
N GLY A 30 12.29 -1.64 17.03
CA GLY A 30 13.60 -1.01 17.23
C GLY A 30 13.54 0.20 18.17
N GLN A 31 14.68 0.88 18.40
CA GLN A 31 14.75 2.08 19.24
C GLN A 31 13.86 3.23 18.73
N ASN A 32 13.60 3.27 17.41
CA ASN A 32 12.64 4.16 16.77
C ASN A 32 11.66 3.31 15.96
N ILE A 33 10.37 3.42 16.26
CA ILE A 33 9.31 2.77 15.50
C ILE A 33 9.37 3.30 14.07
N SER A 34 9.57 2.41 13.10
CA SER A 34 9.41 2.72 11.69
C SER A 34 8.36 1.82 11.04
N TYR A 35 7.79 2.30 9.95
CA TYR A 35 6.68 1.67 9.27
C TYR A 35 7.07 1.32 7.84
N GLU A 36 6.68 0.13 7.39
CA GLU A 36 6.92 -0.36 6.03
C GLU A 36 5.57 -0.51 5.30
N PRO A 37 5.24 0.41 4.38
CA PRO A 37 4.10 0.27 3.50
C PRO A 37 4.34 -0.79 2.42
N GLN A 38 3.38 -1.69 2.25
CA GLN A 38 3.40 -2.76 1.27
C GLN A 38 2.04 -2.88 0.58
N ALA A 39 2.05 -3.00 -0.74
CA ALA A 39 0.87 -3.37 -1.51
C ALA A 39 0.95 -4.86 -1.87
N MET A 40 -0.07 -5.63 -1.53
CA MET A 40 -0.16 -7.07 -1.80
C MET A 40 -1.30 -7.32 -2.78
N MET A 41 -0.98 -7.99 -3.89
CA MET A 41 -1.93 -8.30 -4.96
C MET A 41 -2.29 -9.79 -4.96
N GLY A 42 -3.52 -10.09 -5.36
CA GLY A 42 -4.03 -11.45 -5.55
C GLY A 42 -3.58 -12.11 -6.85
N TYR A 43 -2.61 -11.50 -7.54
CA TYR A 43 -2.05 -11.96 -8.81
C TYR A 43 -0.59 -11.53 -8.93
N ALA A 44 0.16 -12.25 -9.76
CA ALA A 44 1.52 -11.86 -10.12
C ALA A 44 1.53 -10.52 -10.84
N LEU A 45 2.37 -9.59 -10.37
CA LEU A 45 2.59 -8.31 -11.00
C LEU A 45 3.55 -8.45 -12.19
N LYS A 46 3.49 -7.52 -13.14
CA LYS A 46 4.41 -7.49 -14.27
C LYS A 46 5.83 -7.19 -13.78
N GLU A 47 6.77 -8.07 -14.08
CA GLU A 47 8.18 -7.86 -13.74
C GLU A 47 8.71 -6.56 -14.37
N GLY A 48 9.53 -5.83 -13.62
CA GLY A 48 10.06 -4.52 -14.03
C GLY A 48 9.02 -3.38 -14.06
N SER A 49 7.74 -3.65 -13.81
CA SER A 49 6.73 -2.60 -13.65
C SER A 49 6.83 -1.93 -12.27
N LYS A 50 6.13 -0.81 -12.13
CA LYS A 50 6.01 -0.07 -10.87
C LYS A 50 4.56 -0.08 -10.41
N VAL A 51 4.38 -0.03 -9.09
CA VAL A 51 3.10 0.29 -8.48
C VAL A 51 3.14 1.76 -8.08
N ASN A 52 2.15 2.53 -8.52
CA ASN A 52 2.05 3.96 -8.21
C ASN A 52 0.97 4.17 -7.17
N VAL A 53 1.34 4.82 -6.07
CA VAL A 53 0.43 5.19 -4.98
C VAL A 53 0.23 6.69 -5.01
N THR A 54 -1.03 7.12 -5.09
CA THR A 54 -1.40 8.53 -5.04
C THR A 54 -2.28 8.77 -3.82
N ILE A 55 -1.92 9.79 -3.03
CA ILE A 55 -2.70 10.26 -1.88
C ILE A 55 -2.88 11.75 -2.07
N ASP A 56 -4.12 12.17 -2.33
CA ASP A 56 -4.46 13.53 -2.75
C ASP A 56 -3.57 13.98 -3.95
N ALA A 57 -2.63 14.91 -3.73
CA ALA A 57 -1.70 15.40 -4.76
C ALA A 57 -0.28 14.78 -4.69
N LYS A 58 -0.02 13.88 -3.74
CA LYS A 58 1.30 13.25 -3.52
C LYS A 58 1.37 11.91 -4.22
N ASN A 59 2.50 11.64 -4.88
CA ASN A 59 2.74 10.39 -5.59
C ASN A 59 3.97 9.68 -5.01
N PHE A 60 3.86 8.36 -4.89
CA PHE A 60 4.92 7.48 -4.40
C PHE A 60 5.05 6.30 -5.34
N VAL A 61 6.30 5.88 -5.59
CA VAL A 61 6.61 4.78 -6.48
C VAL A 61 7.06 3.58 -5.65
N MET A 62 6.47 2.43 -5.95
CA MET A 62 6.79 1.16 -5.32
C MET A 62 7.39 0.20 -6.34
N PHE A 63 8.48 -0.46 -5.97
CA PHE A 63 9.08 -1.51 -6.78
C PHE A 63 8.30 -2.81 -6.60
N VAL A 64 8.22 -3.60 -7.68
CA VAL A 64 7.50 -4.87 -7.72
C VAL A 64 8.43 -6.03 -7.42
N LYS A 65 7.96 -6.99 -6.63
CA LYS A 65 8.52 -8.34 -6.54
C LYS A 65 7.38 -9.35 -6.36
N ASP A 66 7.30 -10.30 -7.28
CA ASP A 66 6.25 -11.32 -7.36
C ASP A 66 4.84 -10.69 -7.40
N SER A 67 4.04 -10.87 -6.35
CA SER A 67 2.70 -10.29 -6.20
C SER A 67 2.66 -9.10 -5.23
N SER A 68 3.80 -8.61 -4.77
CA SER A 68 3.90 -7.53 -3.80
C SER A 68 4.70 -6.34 -4.32
N ALA A 69 4.49 -5.19 -3.70
CA ALA A 69 5.28 -4.00 -3.95
C ALA A 69 5.60 -3.25 -2.65
N TRP A 70 6.77 -2.62 -2.60
CA TRP A 70 7.28 -1.81 -1.48
C TRP A 70 7.81 -0.48 -2.00
N VAL A 71 7.86 0.54 -1.15
CA VAL A 71 8.42 1.85 -1.52
C VAL A 71 9.85 1.68 -2.05
N GLU A 72 10.13 2.26 -3.23
CA GLU A 72 11.43 2.10 -3.90
C GLU A 72 12.58 2.73 -3.12
N ASN A 73 12.34 3.87 -2.50
CA ASN A 73 13.28 4.53 -1.62
C ASN A 73 12.78 4.45 -0.17
N ALA A 74 13.46 3.70 0.69
CA ALA A 74 13.09 3.58 2.10
C ALA A 74 13.01 4.94 2.84
N ALA A 75 13.77 5.95 2.38
CA ALA A 75 13.69 7.30 2.93
C ALA A 75 12.35 8.01 2.66
N GLU A 76 11.54 7.51 1.71
CA GLU A 76 10.20 8.04 1.41
C GLU A 76 9.10 7.34 2.23
N GLU A 77 9.39 6.24 2.91
CA GLU A 77 8.40 5.54 3.77
C GLU A 77 7.76 6.48 4.81
N PRO A 78 8.52 7.33 5.54
CA PRO A 78 7.92 8.27 6.49
C PRO A 78 7.00 9.29 5.81
N ALA A 79 7.35 9.74 4.60
CA ALA A 79 6.55 10.69 3.84
C ALA A 79 5.24 10.05 3.33
N LEU A 80 5.29 8.79 2.89
CA LEU A 80 4.11 8.02 2.52
C LEU A 80 3.19 7.83 3.73
N VAL A 81 3.71 7.37 4.86
CA VAL A 81 2.90 7.16 6.08
C VAL A 81 2.31 8.47 6.59
N ALA A 82 3.06 9.58 6.54
CA ALA A 82 2.55 10.90 6.87
C ALA A 82 1.44 11.35 5.91
N ALA A 83 1.58 11.09 4.61
CA ALA A 83 0.54 11.34 3.62
C ALA A 83 -0.72 10.49 3.91
N MET A 84 -0.57 9.21 4.23
CA MET A 84 -1.69 8.35 4.61
C MET A 84 -2.41 8.85 5.86
N LYS A 85 -1.68 9.31 6.89
CA LYS A 85 -2.25 9.86 8.13
C LYS A 85 -3.04 11.16 7.93
N GLY A 86 -2.64 11.98 6.94
CA GLY A 86 -3.27 13.28 6.66
C GLY A 86 -4.25 13.28 5.49
N GLY A 87 -4.25 12.25 4.66
CA GLY A 87 -5.09 12.14 3.47
C GLY A 87 -6.43 11.47 3.75
N THR A 88 -7.32 11.52 2.75
CA THR A 88 -8.66 10.94 2.86
C THR A 88 -8.83 9.68 2.02
N ASN A 89 -8.26 9.69 0.81
CA ASN A 89 -8.31 8.58 -0.13
C ASN A 89 -6.92 8.30 -0.68
N MET A 90 -6.68 7.03 -0.99
CA MET A 90 -5.46 6.55 -1.63
C MET A 90 -5.83 5.71 -2.84
N THR A 91 -5.18 5.97 -3.98
CA THR A 91 -5.28 5.11 -5.17
C THR A 91 -3.98 4.35 -5.40
N VAL A 92 -4.08 3.07 -5.73
CA VAL A 92 -2.94 2.20 -6.04
C VAL A 92 -3.12 1.66 -7.45
N LYS A 93 -2.23 2.06 -8.35
CA LYS A 93 -2.21 1.62 -9.75
C LYS A 93 -1.10 0.59 -9.96
N ALA A 94 -1.46 -0.53 -10.57
CA ALA A 94 -0.56 -1.66 -10.80
C ALA A 94 -0.80 -2.27 -12.18
N THR A 95 0.13 -3.10 -12.65
CA THR A 95 -0.01 -3.87 -13.89
C THR A 95 0.21 -5.35 -13.59
N SER A 96 -0.77 -6.20 -13.88
CA SER A 96 -0.61 -7.65 -13.74
C SER A 96 0.41 -8.21 -14.73
N ALA A 97 0.98 -9.37 -14.43
CA ALA A 97 1.88 -10.10 -15.35
C ALA A 97 1.23 -10.40 -16.71
N ARG A 98 -0.11 -10.46 -16.76
CA ARG A 98 -0.89 -10.63 -17.99
C ARG A 98 -1.07 -9.33 -18.80
N GLY A 99 -0.55 -8.21 -18.32
CA GLY A 99 -0.62 -6.90 -18.98
C GLY A 99 -1.88 -6.08 -18.65
N THR A 100 -2.81 -6.60 -17.84
CA THR A 100 -3.98 -5.84 -17.40
C THR A 100 -3.56 -4.74 -16.41
N GLY A 101 -3.87 -3.49 -16.72
CA GLY A 101 -3.79 -2.37 -15.79
C GLY A 101 -4.91 -2.44 -14.75
N THR A 102 -4.56 -2.26 -13.49
CA THR A 102 -5.49 -2.34 -12.35
C THR A 102 -5.39 -1.10 -11.49
N ASN A 103 -6.51 -0.65 -10.94
CA ASN A 103 -6.60 0.50 -10.06
C ASN A 103 -7.42 0.15 -8.81
N TYR A 104 -6.94 0.56 -7.64
CA TYR A 104 -7.57 0.28 -6.35
C TYR A 104 -7.73 1.55 -5.55
N THR A 105 -8.93 1.79 -5.02
CA THR A 105 -9.20 2.93 -4.14
C THR A 105 -9.36 2.49 -2.70
N TYR A 106 -8.63 3.10 -1.78
CA TYR A 106 -8.70 2.85 -0.34
C TYR A 106 -9.17 4.09 0.41
N SER A 107 -10.04 3.88 1.39
CA SER A 107 -10.30 4.89 2.41
C SER A 107 -9.12 4.92 3.39
N LEU A 108 -8.65 6.12 3.71
CA LEU A 108 -7.64 6.34 4.75
C LEU A 108 -8.26 6.65 6.12
N SER A 109 -9.59 6.59 6.22
CA SER A 109 -10.30 6.79 7.49
C SER A 109 -9.81 5.80 8.55
N GLY A 110 -9.44 6.33 9.73
CA GLY A 110 -9.02 5.53 10.87
C GLY A 110 -7.55 5.09 10.87
N ILE A 111 -6.78 5.29 9.80
CA ILE A 111 -5.37 4.80 9.75
C ILE A 111 -4.50 5.40 10.86
N SER A 112 -4.68 6.67 11.18
CA SER A 112 -3.94 7.34 12.26
C SER A 112 -4.19 6.68 13.63
N ALA A 113 -5.44 6.29 13.91
CA ALA A 113 -5.78 5.58 15.14
C ALA A 113 -5.25 4.15 15.13
N ALA A 114 -5.36 3.45 13.99
CA ALA A 114 -4.87 2.08 13.84
C ALA A 114 -3.35 2.00 14.01
N LEU A 115 -2.59 2.92 13.40
CA LEU A 115 -1.12 2.98 13.57
C LEU A 115 -0.74 3.26 15.03
N LYS A 116 -1.42 4.20 15.70
CA LYS A 116 -1.21 4.47 17.13
C LYS A 116 -1.47 3.24 18.00
N GLN A 117 -2.47 2.42 17.64
CA GLN A 117 -2.79 1.19 18.38
C GLN A 117 -1.66 0.17 18.30
N ILE A 118 -1.02 0.03 17.14
CA ILE A 118 0.05 -0.95 16.96
C ILE A 118 1.39 -0.52 17.57
N GLU A 119 1.61 0.77 17.84
CA GLU A 119 2.87 1.27 18.46
C GLU A 119 3.26 0.52 19.75
N ASN A 120 2.26 0.09 20.54
CA ASN A 120 2.46 -0.63 21.81
C ASN A 120 2.33 -2.15 21.70
N CYS A 121 2.22 -2.67 20.48
CA CYS A 121 2.05 -4.09 20.22
C CYS A 121 3.34 -4.85 20.57
N LYS A 122 3.19 -5.90 21.41
CA LYS A 122 4.29 -6.73 21.91
C LYS A 122 4.37 -8.04 21.14
#